data_AF-A0A354A3S8-F1
#
_entry.id   AF-A0A354A3S8-F1
#
_cell.length_a   1.000
_cell.length_b   1.000
_cell.length_c   1.000
_cell.angle_alpha   90.00
_cell.angle_beta   90.00
_cell.angle_gamma   90.00
#
_symmetry.space_group_name_H-M   'P 1'
#
loop_
_entity.id
_entity.type
_entity.pdbx_description
1 polymer ?
#
loop_
_entity_poly.entity_id
_entity_poly.type
_entity_poly.pdbx_seq_one_letter_code
_entity_poly.pdbx_strand_id
1 'polypeptide(L)'
;MQSRFYLSLLLISSLVLIAFMGIAFNREMNPEWKKYQTEYKDFLVKNAKDASTRQRAERIQIGMQQIYIKSLERSDRCMSCHRGVENPLMAEAEQPHRQHSGNYLENHPIAKFGCTVCHRGQDRATNMREAHGEEHTHWDFPIIPSKYIQGSCAQCHDYEMLRQEGGEKVARGEELFRQKGCQGCHKIGGKGGDLGKDIAGIGSRPFAYFSMKHVVGDHNLYNWVKQHFDDPRAIVPESEMRVFLTDEEAELLTTYMMTFVTAEMPRNYTLIKNVIQPKIDGESLYKMYCIACHSDGRVSLYDEIFKRTIPAIRNPAFTRSIDDEHLRTIIKEGRKGTQMTAWKVSAAGLTDADINKIIMYITMNRPEKKPEPFGFLKYKADVRHGEELYNIRCEFCHGAEGKGGEGFLGINLRNPAVQKADPEFLAITVRDGREGTPMVSFGMKGLKLDNQDIADMVAYVKTLSQKK
;
A
#
# COMPACT_ATOMS: atom_id res chain seq x y z
N MET A 1 -8.67 64.47 -32.31
CA MET A 1 -8.52 63.85 -30.97
C MET A 1 -8.18 62.37 -31.01
N GLN A 2 -8.85 61.54 -31.82
CA GLN A 2 -8.60 60.10 -31.90
C GLN A 2 -7.15 59.70 -32.27
N SER A 3 -6.52 60.34 -33.26
CA SER A 3 -5.13 60.03 -33.66
C SER A 3 -4.09 60.23 -32.53
N ARG A 4 -4.21 61.31 -31.75
CA ARG A 4 -3.33 61.56 -30.60
C ARG A 4 -3.54 60.55 -29.47
N PHE A 5 -4.78 60.14 -29.24
CA PHE A 5 -5.10 59.11 -28.27
C PHE A 5 -4.45 57.76 -28.63
N TYR A 6 -4.58 57.30 -29.88
CA TYR A 6 -3.94 56.06 -30.32
C TYR A 6 -2.42 56.13 -30.30
N LEU A 7 -1.82 57.29 -30.64
CA LEU A 7 -0.38 57.48 -30.56
C LEU A 7 0.13 57.44 -29.12
N SER A 8 -0.58 58.08 -28.18
CA SER A 8 -0.26 58.01 -26.75
C SER A 8 -0.42 56.59 -26.20
N LEU A 9 -1.47 55.87 -26.59
CA LEU A 9 -1.68 54.48 -26.20
C LEU A 9 -0.55 53.57 -26.71
N LEU A 10 -0.10 53.77 -27.94
CA LEU A 10 1.00 53.00 -28.54
C LEU A 10 2.34 53.31 -27.88
N LEU A 11 2.62 54.58 -27.58
CA LEU A 11 3.82 54.97 -26.82
C LEU A 11 3.83 54.35 -25.42
N ILE A 12 2.71 54.42 -24.70
CA ILE A 12 2.59 53.84 -23.36
C ILE A 12 2.77 52.32 -23.42
N SER A 13 2.11 51.64 -24.36
CA SER A 13 2.24 50.18 -24.49
C SER A 13 3.66 49.75 -24.89
N SER A 14 4.34 50.50 -25.76
CA SER A 14 5.76 50.26 -26.08
C SER A 14 6.67 50.45 -24.88
N LEU A 15 6.48 51.50 -24.08
CA LEU A 15 7.27 51.73 -22.86
C LEU A 15 7.04 50.61 -21.83
N VAL A 16 5.80 50.15 -21.67
CA VAL A 16 5.46 49.02 -20.80
C VAL A 16 6.15 47.74 -21.29
N LEU A 17 6.15 47.47 -22.61
CA LEU A 17 6.84 46.31 -23.18
C LEU A 17 8.36 46.38 -22.97
N ILE A 18 8.98 47.56 -23.14
CA ILE A 18 10.41 47.76 -22.86
C ILE A 18 10.72 47.52 -21.38
N ALA A 19 9.88 48.01 -20.46
CA ALA A 19 10.02 47.76 -19.04
C ALA A 19 9.94 46.26 -18.72
N PHE A 20 8.97 45.54 -19.30
CA PHE A 20 8.87 44.09 -19.14
C PHE A 20 10.08 43.34 -19.71
N MET A 21 10.60 43.74 -20.88
CA MET A 21 11.83 43.18 -21.44
C MET A 21 13.03 43.45 -20.52
N GLY A 22 13.16 44.65 -19.97
CA GLY A 22 14.22 44.99 -19.02
C GLY A 22 14.17 44.14 -17.75
N ILE A 23 12.97 43.93 -17.19
CA ILE A 23 12.75 43.05 -16.03
C ILE A 23 13.11 41.59 -16.38
N ALA A 24 12.65 41.09 -17.52
CA ALA A 24 12.93 39.72 -17.97
C ALA A 24 14.43 39.50 -18.23
N PHE A 25 15.10 40.46 -18.88
CA PHE A 25 16.54 40.43 -19.12
C PHE A 25 17.33 40.44 -17.82
N ASN A 26 16.96 41.30 -16.86
CA ASN A 26 17.60 41.33 -15.54
C ASN A 26 17.44 39.99 -14.80
N ARG A 27 16.24 39.39 -14.85
CA ARG A 27 15.96 38.08 -14.25
C ARG A 27 16.80 36.96 -14.88
N GLU A 28 16.96 36.97 -16.20
CA GLU A 28 17.76 35.97 -16.92
C GLU A 28 19.26 36.15 -16.69
N MET A 29 19.74 37.40 -16.58
CA MET A 29 21.14 37.69 -16.31
C MET A 29 21.54 37.45 -14.85
N ASN A 30 20.59 37.53 -13.91
CA ASN A 30 20.81 37.34 -12.47
C ASN A 30 19.89 36.25 -11.89
N PRO A 31 20.02 35.00 -12.36
CA PRO A 31 19.22 33.90 -11.84
C PRO A 31 19.61 33.60 -10.39
N GLU A 32 18.63 33.11 -9.61
CA GLU A 32 18.74 32.91 -8.16
C GLU A 32 19.96 32.08 -7.75
N TRP A 33 20.30 31.02 -8.50
CA TRP A 33 21.45 30.16 -8.20
C TRP A 33 22.80 30.90 -8.13
N LYS A 34 22.97 32.03 -8.86
CA LYS A 34 24.22 32.81 -8.80
C LYS A 34 24.45 33.39 -7.41
N LYS A 35 23.38 33.79 -6.72
CA LYS A 35 23.43 34.30 -5.35
C LYS A 35 24.01 33.23 -4.42
N TYR A 36 23.44 32.03 -4.44
CA TYR A 36 23.90 30.91 -3.61
C TYR A 36 25.36 30.52 -3.88
N GLN A 37 25.81 30.51 -5.14
CA GLN A 37 27.23 30.22 -5.42
C GLN A 37 28.18 31.32 -4.93
N THR A 38 27.74 32.58 -4.97
CA THR A 38 28.50 33.71 -4.45
C THR A 38 28.62 33.61 -2.94
N GLU A 39 27.51 33.34 -2.25
CA GLU A 39 27.47 33.13 -0.78
C GLU A 39 28.38 31.98 -0.35
N TYR A 40 28.32 30.84 -1.06
CA TYR A 40 29.21 29.70 -0.82
C TYR A 40 30.68 30.07 -0.99
N LYS A 41 31.03 30.78 -2.07
CA LYS A 41 32.39 31.23 -2.34
C LYS A 41 32.89 32.16 -1.24
N ASP A 42 32.10 33.17 -0.90
CA ASP A 42 32.44 34.17 0.12
C ASP A 42 32.63 33.52 1.50
N PHE A 43 31.79 32.54 1.83
CA PHE A 43 31.94 31.74 3.05
C PHE A 43 33.30 31.02 3.09
N LEU A 44 33.71 30.37 2.00
CA LEU A 44 35.00 29.67 1.94
C LEU A 44 36.19 30.62 2.00
N VAL A 45 36.10 31.79 1.35
CA VAL A 45 37.13 32.83 1.40
C VAL A 45 37.28 33.38 2.83
N LYS A 46 36.15 33.65 3.49
CA LYS A 46 36.13 34.20 4.86
C LYS A 46 36.66 33.21 5.89
N ASN A 47 36.39 31.92 5.72
CA ASN A 47 36.77 30.87 6.68
C ASN A 47 38.07 30.11 6.29
N ALA A 48 38.80 30.60 5.28
CA ALA A 48 40.06 30.00 4.88
C ALA A 48 41.12 30.12 5.98
N LYS A 49 41.70 28.98 6.38
CA LYS A 49 42.72 28.91 7.44
C LYS A 49 44.11 29.38 7.00
N ASP A 50 44.35 29.41 5.68
CA ASP A 50 45.65 29.72 5.08
C ASP A 50 45.49 30.37 3.69
N ALA A 51 46.56 30.99 3.20
CA ALA A 51 46.56 31.70 1.92
C ALA A 51 46.28 30.79 0.71
N SER A 52 46.70 29.53 0.74
CA SER A 52 46.45 28.57 -0.35
C SER A 52 44.96 28.21 -0.41
N THR A 53 44.35 27.92 0.74
CA THR A 53 42.91 27.64 0.84
C THR A 53 42.07 28.84 0.41
N ARG A 54 42.48 30.06 0.80
CA ARG A 54 41.83 31.29 0.36
C ARG A 54 41.92 31.46 -1.16
N GLN A 55 43.11 31.27 -1.73
CA GLN A 55 43.32 31.38 -3.17
C GLN A 55 42.49 30.33 -3.95
N ARG A 56 42.36 29.10 -3.43
CA ARG A 56 41.47 28.08 -4.01
C ARG A 56 40.01 28.52 -3.99
N ALA A 57 39.53 29.07 -2.88
CA ALA A 57 38.17 29.59 -2.76
C ALA A 57 37.92 30.78 -3.73
N GLU A 58 38.86 31.71 -3.84
CA GLU A 58 38.77 32.86 -4.76
C GLU A 58 38.71 32.43 -6.25
N ARG A 59 39.30 31.29 -6.60
CA ARG A 59 39.28 30.71 -7.95
C ARG A 59 38.02 29.90 -8.28
N ILE A 60 37.10 29.71 -7.32
CA ILE A 60 35.82 29.05 -7.60
C ILE A 60 35.08 29.85 -8.67
N GLN A 61 34.79 29.17 -9.78
CA GLN A 61 34.02 29.72 -10.90
C GLN A 61 32.52 29.63 -10.58
N ILE A 62 31.82 30.74 -10.75
CA ILE A 62 30.37 30.80 -10.67
C ILE A 62 29.81 30.37 -12.02
N GLY A 63 29.02 29.32 -12.05
CA GLY A 63 28.47 28.76 -13.27
C GLY A 63 27.44 27.68 -12.99
N MET A 64 26.50 27.49 -13.93
CA MET A 64 25.50 26.44 -13.81
C MET A 64 26.19 25.08 -13.75
N GLN A 65 25.83 24.31 -12.73
CA GLN A 65 26.34 22.96 -12.53
C GLN A 65 25.26 22.02 -13.03
N GLN A 66 25.54 21.34 -14.13
CA GLN A 66 24.61 20.39 -14.72
C GLN A 66 25.32 19.08 -15.01
N ILE A 67 24.71 17.98 -14.59
CA ILE A 67 25.04 16.65 -15.09
C ILE A 67 23.85 16.10 -15.88
N TYR A 68 24.14 15.21 -16.83
CA TYR A 68 23.13 14.44 -17.55
C TYR A 68 23.49 12.97 -17.42
N ILE A 69 22.64 12.22 -16.72
CA ILE A 69 22.85 10.81 -16.47
C ILE A 69 22.17 10.04 -17.59
N LYS A 70 22.91 9.79 -18.67
CA LYS A 70 22.39 9.21 -19.90
C LYS A 70 21.60 7.91 -19.67
N SER A 71 22.06 7.04 -18.77
CA SER A 71 21.40 5.76 -18.48
C SER A 71 20.07 5.90 -17.73
N LEU A 72 19.82 7.05 -17.12
CA LEU A 72 18.57 7.36 -16.41
C LEU A 72 17.75 8.42 -17.14
N GLU A 73 18.23 8.91 -18.30
CA GLU A 73 17.65 9.99 -19.10
C GLU A 73 17.26 11.23 -18.27
N ARG A 74 18.09 11.55 -17.28
CA ARG A 74 17.79 12.54 -16.25
C ARG A 74 18.87 13.60 -16.18
N SER A 75 18.47 14.86 -16.18
CA SER A 75 19.38 15.96 -15.84
C SER A 75 19.48 16.12 -14.33
N ASP A 76 20.46 16.88 -13.86
CA ASP A 76 20.48 17.35 -12.47
C ASP A 76 21.22 18.68 -12.40
N ARG A 77 20.56 19.69 -11.82
CA ARG A 77 21.12 21.02 -11.59
C ARG A 77 21.16 21.42 -10.11
N CYS A 78 20.87 20.51 -9.19
CA CYS A 78 20.76 20.81 -7.75
C CYS A 78 22.05 21.40 -7.18
N MET A 79 23.20 20.89 -7.67
CA MET A 79 24.53 21.41 -7.34
C MET A 79 24.77 22.85 -7.79
N SER A 80 23.87 23.48 -8.54
CA SER A 80 23.96 24.90 -8.85
C SER A 80 23.71 25.77 -7.62
N CYS A 81 22.89 25.30 -6.67
CA CYS A 81 22.64 25.99 -5.39
C CYS A 81 23.32 25.27 -4.22
N HIS A 82 23.32 23.93 -4.23
CA HIS A 82 23.79 23.08 -3.12
C HIS A 82 25.29 22.73 -3.20
N ARG A 83 26.16 23.73 -3.41
CA ARG A 83 27.60 23.50 -3.65
C ARG A 83 28.36 22.83 -2.49
N GLY A 84 27.83 22.86 -1.28
CA GLY A 84 28.51 22.34 -0.10
C GLY A 84 28.25 20.87 0.22
N VAL A 85 27.36 20.18 -0.49
CA VAL A 85 26.94 18.81 -0.14
C VAL A 85 28.08 17.79 -0.13
N GLU A 86 29.10 17.97 -0.99
CA GLU A 86 30.31 17.12 -1.03
C GLU A 86 31.49 17.72 -0.25
N ASN A 87 31.34 18.90 0.38
CA ASN A 87 32.42 19.60 1.04
C ASN A 87 32.39 19.39 2.57
N PRO A 88 33.39 18.70 3.16
CA PRO A 88 33.47 18.49 4.61
C PRO A 88 33.56 19.76 5.45
N LEU A 89 34.03 20.87 4.88
CA LEU A 89 34.08 22.17 5.57
C LEU A 89 32.69 22.76 5.82
N MET A 90 31.65 22.16 5.24
CA MET A 90 30.27 22.63 5.33
C MET A 90 29.40 21.77 6.25
N ALA A 91 29.99 20.88 7.05
CA ALA A 91 29.26 20.01 7.98
C ALA A 91 28.26 20.79 8.86
N GLU A 92 28.70 21.93 9.39
CA GLU A 92 27.91 22.78 10.29
C GLU A 92 27.23 23.97 9.58
N ALA A 93 27.40 24.12 8.26
CA ALA A 93 26.80 25.24 7.54
C ALA A 93 25.27 25.15 7.51
N GLU A 94 24.58 26.27 7.30
CA GLU A 94 23.13 26.28 7.08
C GLU A 94 22.77 25.83 5.65
N GLN A 95 21.51 25.44 5.45
CA GLN A 95 20.99 25.20 4.11
C GLN A 95 20.99 26.52 3.30
N PRO A 96 21.29 26.49 1.98
CA PRO A 96 21.47 25.30 1.12
C PRO A 96 22.91 24.76 1.07
N HIS A 97 23.84 25.27 1.88
CA HIS A 97 25.27 24.96 1.77
C HIS A 97 25.74 23.82 2.65
N ARG A 98 24.90 23.28 3.52
CA ARG A 98 25.24 22.17 4.41
C ARG A 98 25.76 20.95 3.66
N GLN A 99 26.75 20.26 4.22
CA GLN A 99 27.22 18.97 3.74
C GLN A 99 26.09 17.92 3.77
N HIS A 100 26.13 16.95 2.87
CA HIS A 100 25.21 15.81 2.88
C HIS A 100 25.27 15.08 4.23
N SER A 101 24.10 14.68 4.74
CA SER A 101 24.01 13.90 5.98
C SER A 101 24.52 12.48 5.80
N GLY A 102 25.25 11.95 6.78
CA GLY A 102 25.81 10.60 6.70
C GLY A 102 26.89 10.47 5.62
N ASN A 103 27.29 9.24 5.31
CA ASN A 103 28.39 8.95 4.39
C ASN A 103 27.93 8.32 3.06
N TYR A 104 26.64 8.47 2.70
CA TYR A 104 26.07 7.82 1.52
C TYR A 104 26.78 8.16 0.20
N LEU A 105 27.29 9.40 0.07
CA LEU A 105 27.98 9.87 -1.15
C LEU A 105 29.35 9.21 -1.36
N GLU A 106 29.92 8.54 -0.36
CA GLU A 106 31.13 7.72 -0.54
C GLU A 106 30.88 6.57 -1.52
N ASN A 107 29.68 5.98 -1.46
CA ASN A 107 29.24 4.91 -2.34
C ASN A 107 28.30 5.39 -3.47
N HIS A 108 27.77 6.61 -3.35
CA HIS A 108 26.83 7.22 -4.29
C HIS A 108 27.32 8.60 -4.77
N PRO A 109 28.44 8.68 -5.52
CA PRO A 109 28.97 9.96 -5.97
C PRO A 109 27.96 10.69 -6.87
N ILE A 110 27.77 11.99 -6.62
CA ILE A 110 26.74 12.79 -7.31
C ILE A 110 26.99 12.80 -8.82
N ALA A 111 28.25 12.81 -9.26
CA ALA A 111 28.60 12.74 -10.68
C ALA A 111 28.03 11.51 -11.41
N LYS A 112 27.72 10.41 -10.70
CA LYS A 112 27.17 9.18 -11.26
C LYS A 112 25.64 9.07 -11.06
N PHE A 113 25.15 9.48 -9.90
CA PHE A 113 23.75 9.26 -9.49
C PHE A 113 22.88 10.52 -9.55
N GLY A 114 23.46 11.71 -9.42
CA GLY A 114 22.72 12.95 -9.24
C GLY A 114 21.96 13.01 -7.91
N CYS A 115 21.40 14.18 -7.61
CA CYS A 115 20.59 14.42 -6.43
C CYS A 115 19.15 13.95 -6.63
N THR A 116 18.59 14.20 -7.80
CA THR A 116 17.19 13.93 -8.16
C THR A 116 16.82 12.44 -8.13
N VAL A 117 17.78 11.51 -8.29
CA VAL A 117 17.53 10.07 -8.14
C VAL A 117 17.10 9.72 -6.72
N CYS A 118 17.74 10.32 -5.72
CA CYS A 118 17.37 10.13 -4.32
C CYS A 118 16.25 11.09 -3.91
N HIS A 119 16.42 12.38 -4.21
CA HIS A 119 15.62 13.47 -3.67
C HIS A 119 14.41 13.88 -4.52
N ARG A 120 14.29 13.41 -5.77
CA ARG A 120 13.31 13.90 -6.75
C ARG A 120 13.43 15.41 -6.97
N GLY A 121 12.35 16.11 -7.30
CA GLY A 121 12.36 17.52 -7.71
C GLY A 121 12.51 17.72 -9.22
N GLN A 122 12.58 18.99 -9.62
CA GLN A 122 12.68 19.39 -11.03
C GLN A 122 14.13 19.60 -11.44
N ASP A 123 14.63 18.63 -12.21
CA ASP A 123 16.03 18.50 -12.61
C ASP A 123 16.63 19.72 -13.35
N ARG A 124 15.82 20.43 -14.13
CA ARG A 124 16.26 21.55 -14.97
C ARG A 124 15.97 22.92 -14.38
N ALA A 125 15.27 22.98 -13.26
CA ALA A 125 14.95 24.25 -12.62
C ALA A 125 16.21 24.98 -12.15
N THR A 126 16.14 26.31 -12.11
CA THR A 126 17.27 27.20 -11.80
C THR A 126 16.97 28.15 -10.63
N ASN A 127 15.84 27.93 -9.97
CA ASN A 127 15.34 28.67 -8.82
C ASN A 127 14.75 27.69 -7.81
N MET A 128 14.72 28.07 -6.54
CA MET A 128 14.36 27.16 -5.44
C MET A 128 12.93 26.63 -5.60
N ARG A 129 11.96 27.53 -5.82
CA ARG A 129 10.54 27.20 -5.89
C ARG A 129 10.24 26.13 -6.94
N GLU A 130 10.72 26.31 -8.17
CA GLU A 130 10.50 25.34 -9.24
C GLU A 130 11.30 24.05 -9.01
N ALA A 131 12.53 24.13 -8.50
CA ALA A 131 13.38 22.95 -8.27
C ALA A 131 12.80 22.01 -7.21
N HIS A 132 12.27 22.59 -6.13
CA HIS A 132 11.68 21.83 -5.03
C HIS A 132 10.24 21.42 -5.33
N GLY A 133 9.53 22.19 -6.14
CA GLY A 133 8.11 21.98 -6.42
C GLY A 133 7.19 22.22 -5.23
N GLU A 134 7.57 23.19 -4.40
CA GLU A 134 6.81 23.67 -3.24
C GLU A 134 5.90 24.85 -3.63
N GLU A 135 5.08 25.35 -2.70
CA GLU A 135 4.27 26.56 -2.87
C GLU A 135 3.30 26.52 -4.07
N HIS A 136 2.58 25.41 -4.23
CA HIS A 136 1.55 25.25 -5.27
C HIS A 136 2.07 25.37 -6.72
N THR A 137 3.32 24.96 -7.00
CA THR A 137 3.80 24.85 -8.40
C THR A 137 3.11 23.74 -9.18
N HIS A 138 2.44 22.79 -8.50
CA HIS A 138 1.74 21.65 -9.10
C HIS A 138 2.63 20.76 -9.97
N TRP A 139 3.91 20.60 -9.61
CA TRP A 139 4.79 19.65 -10.27
C TRP A 139 4.40 18.22 -9.90
N ASP A 140 4.49 17.29 -10.86
CA ASP A 140 4.17 15.88 -10.64
C ASP A 140 5.05 15.22 -9.58
N PHE A 141 6.32 15.63 -9.53
CA PHE A 141 7.33 15.09 -8.63
C PHE A 141 8.10 16.23 -7.96
N PRO A 142 7.55 16.82 -6.88
CA PRO A 142 8.32 17.72 -6.04
C PRO A 142 9.44 16.93 -5.33
N ILE A 143 10.32 17.64 -4.62
CA ILE A 143 11.32 17.00 -3.77
C ILE A 143 10.60 16.10 -2.77
N ILE A 144 11.12 14.88 -2.61
CA ILE A 144 10.59 13.95 -1.63
C ILE A 144 10.90 14.50 -0.23
N PRO A 145 9.88 14.62 0.65
CA PRO A 145 10.11 15.00 2.04
C PRO A 145 11.15 14.08 2.68
N SER A 146 12.08 14.64 3.47
CA SER A 146 13.20 13.86 4.04
C SER A 146 12.75 12.64 4.85
N LYS A 147 11.56 12.68 5.45
CA LYS A 147 10.97 11.55 6.17
C LYS A 147 10.64 10.33 5.28
N TYR A 148 10.47 10.53 3.97
CA TYR A 148 10.18 9.49 2.99
C TYR A 148 11.37 9.14 2.08
N ILE A 149 12.53 9.79 2.26
CA ILE A 149 13.70 9.66 1.37
C ILE A 149 14.17 8.21 1.19
N GLN A 150 14.04 7.38 2.23
CA GLN A 150 14.43 5.97 2.19
C GLN A 150 13.62 5.15 1.17
N GLY A 151 12.45 5.63 0.73
CA GLY A 151 11.71 5.03 -0.37
C GLY A 151 12.50 5.00 -1.68
N SER A 152 13.43 5.94 -1.89
CA SER A 152 14.30 5.95 -3.06
C SER A 152 15.43 4.92 -2.99
N CYS A 153 15.87 4.52 -1.80
CA CYS A 153 16.93 3.52 -1.63
C CYS A 153 16.50 2.14 -2.14
N ALA A 154 15.23 1.79 -1.93
CA ALA A 154 14.67 0.50 -2.35
C ALA A 154 14.52 0.33 -3.86
N GLN A 155 14.80 1.37 -4.67
CA GLN A 155 14.85 1.25 -6.13
C GLN A 155 16.09 0.48 -6.60
N CYS A 156 17.15 0.44 -5.79
CA CYS A 156 18.42 -0.21 -6.11
C CYS A 156 18.84 -1.30 -5.10
N HIS A 157 18.39 -1.19 -3.86
CA HIS A 157 18.79 -2.07 -2.75
C HIS A 157 17.61 -2.92 -2.27
N ASP A 158 17.90 -4.15 -1.84
CA ASP A 158 16.90 -5.00 -1.19
C ASP A 158 16.64 -4.59 0.26
N TYR A 159 15.48 -4.99 0.79
CA TYR A 159 15.06 -4.63 2.14
C TYR A 159 15.88 -5.28 3.25
N GLU A 160 16.58 -6.40 2.99
CA GLU A 160 17.40 -7.05 4.02
C GLU A 160 18.68 -6.27 4.25
N MET A 161 19.33 -5.81 3.18
CA MET A 161 20.45 -4.87 3.27
C MET A 161 20.01 -3.54 3.88
N LEU A 162 18.91 -2.96 3.40
CA LEU A 162 18.41 -1.66 3.89
C LEU A 162 18.01 -1.68 5.36
N ARG A 163 17.55 -2.82 5.88
CA ARG A 163 17.27 -3.01 7.31
C ARG A 163 18.52 -2.83 8.17
N GLN A 164 19.69 -3.15 7.63
CA GLN A 164 20.98 -3.10 8.34
C GLN A 164 21.70 -1.78 8.06
N GLU A 165 21.51 -1.19 6.88
CA GLU A 165 22.27 -0.02 6.42
C GLU A 165 21.36 1.10 5.88
N GLY A 166 20.92 2.00 6.77
CA GLY A 166 20.37 3.31 6.41
C GLY A 166 18.97 3.35 5.78
N GLY A 167 18.27 2.21 5.70
CA GLY A 167 16.91 2.08 5.18
C GLY A 167 15.94 1.47 6.18
N GLU A 168 16.15 1.69 7.48
CA GLU A 168 15.36 1.07 8.54
C GLU A 168 13.86 1.39 8.46
N LYS A 169 13.46 2.60 8.06
CA LYS A 169 12.06 2.98 7.92
C LYS A 169 11.41 2.31 6.72
N VAL A 170 12.08 2.28 5.57
CA VAL A 170 11.50 1.63 4.38
C VAL A 170 11.40 0.10 4.58
N ALA A 171 12.39 -0.51 5.25
CA ALA A 171 12.34 -1.94 5.60
C ALA A 171 11.27 -2.26 6.65
N ARG A 172 11.03 -1.37 7.63
CA ARG A 172 9.90 -1.49 8.57
C ARG A 172 8.56 -1.30 7.86
N GLY A 173 8.48 -0.37 6.90
CA GLY A 173 7.28 -0.15 6.08
C GLY A 173 6.93 -1.37 5.23
N GLU A 174 7.93 -2.03 4.63
CA GLU A 174 7.74 -3.29 3.89
C GLU A 174 7.18 -4.41 4.78
N GLU A 175 7.77 -4.61 5.96
CA GLU A 175 7.31 -5.64 6.89
C GLU A 175 5.89 -5.31 7.40
N LEU A 176 5.62 -4.05 7.73
CA LEU A 176 4.29 -3.59 8.14
C LEU A 176 3.24 -3.81 7.04
N PHE A 177 3.58 -3.51 5.79
CA PHE A 177 2.72 -3.74 4.63
C PHE A 177 2.33 -5.22 4.50
N ARG A 178 3.28 -6.13 4.74
CA ARG A 178 3.02 -7.58 4.79
C ARG A 178 2.16 -7.98 5.99
N GLN A 179 2.44 -7.44 7.17
CA GLN A 179 1.71 -7.78 8.39
C GLN A 179 0.28 -7.28 8.40
N LYS A 180 0.01 -6.12 7.80
CA LYS A 180 -1.34 -5.56 7.64
C LYS A 180 -2.12 -6.24 6.50
N GLY A 181 -1.47 -7.11 5.72
CA GLY A 181 -2.09 -7.86 4.64
C GLY A 181 -2.57 -6.98 3.49
N CYS A 182 -1.82 -5.93 3.14
CA CYS A 182 -2.23 -4.97 2.12
C CYS A 182 -2.47 -5.65 0.75
N GLN A 183 -1.71 -6.71 0.43
CA GLN A 183 -1.93 -7.52 -0.79
C GLN A 183 -3.12 -8.47 -0.72
N GLY A 184 -3.79 -8.55 0.44
CA GLY A 184 -5.10 -9.17 0.57
C GLY A 184 -6.18 -8.43 -0.21
N CYS A 185 -6.05 -7.10 -0.34
CA CYS A 185 -6.96 -6.27 -1.11
C CYS A 185 -6.33 -5.71 -2.39
N HIS A 186 -5.06 -5.31 -2.35
CA HIS A 186 -4.39 -4.64 -3.47
C HIS A 186 -3.53 -5.59 -4.30
N LYS A 187 -3.57 -5.45 -5.63
CA LYS A 187 -2.59 -6.04 -6.52
C LYS A 187 -1.31 -5.22 -6.56
N ILE A 188 -0.20 -5.92 -6.76
CA ILE A 188 1.10 -5.36 -7.16
C ILE A 188 1.62 -6.23 -8.30
N GLY A 189 1.73 -5.65 -9.50
CA GLY A 189 2.32 -6.35 -10.64
C GLY A 189 1.60 -7.65 -10.98
N GLY A 190 0.27 -7.67 -10.85
CA GLY A 190 -0.56 -8.84 -11.09
C GLY A 190 -0.67 -9.84 -9.92
N LYS A 191 0.01 -9.61 -8.79
CA LYS A 191 -0.07 -10.47 -7.59
C LYS A 191 -0.80 -9.79 -6.44
N GLY A 192 -1.81 -10.45 -5.87
CA GLY A 192 -2.65 -9.95 -4.77
C GLY A 192 -4.15 -9.92 -5.09
N GLY A 193 -4.93 -9.42 -4.14
CA GLY A 193 -6.38 -9.30 -4.22
C GLY A 193 -6.85 -8.22 -5.21
N ASP A 194 -8.09 -8.34 -5.66
CA ASP A 194 -8.72 -7.48 -6.68
C ASP A 194 -9.83 -6.57 -6.13
N LEU A 195 -10.00 -6.52 -4.80
CA LEU A 195 -10.95 -5.62 -4.14
C LEU A 195 -10.46 -4.16 -4.19
N GLY A 196 -9.17 -3.96 -3.95
CA GLY A 196 -8.51 -2.66 -4.03
C GLY A 196 -7.92 -2.40 -5.42
N LYS A 197 -7.64 -1.13 -5.72
CA LYS A 197 -6.91 -0.77 -6.94
C LYS A 197 -5.50 -1.37 -6.94
N ASP A 198 -5.00 -1.71 -8.12
CA ASP A 198 -3.58 -2.05 -8.28
C ASP A 198 -2.72 -0.83 -7.92
N ILE A 199 -1.79 -1.02 -7.00
CA ILE A 199 -0.90 0.02 -6.49
C ILE A 199 0.50 -0.06 -7.09
N ALA A 200 0.72 -0.95 -8.06
CA ALA A 200 1.95 -0.97 -8.83
C ALA A 200 2.19 0.40 -9.49
N GLY A 201 3.39 0.93 -9.27
CA GLY A 201 3.78 2.22 -9.82
C GLY A 201 3.17 3.43 -9.13
N ILE A 202 2.47 3.30 -7.99
CA ILE A 202 1.85 4.43 -7.28
C ILE A 202 2.87 5.56 -6.99
N GLY A 203 4.11 5.20 -6.66
CA GLY A 203 5.22 6.11 -6.41
C GLY A 203 5.64 6.96 -7.62
N SER A 204 5.22 6.58 -8.83
CA SER A 204 5.49 7.26 -10.11
C SER A 204 4.23 7.83 -10.77
N ARG A 205 3.08 7.85 -10.09
CA ARG A 205 1.86 8.45 -10.65
C ARG A 205 1.91 9.98 -10.53
N PRO A 206 1.54 10.73 -11.59
CA PRO A 206 1.43 12.18 -11.52
C PRO A 206 0.32 12.59 -10.55
N PHE A 207 0.39 13.81 -10.01
CA PHE A 207 -0.59 14.26 -9.01
C PHE A 207 -2.03 14.27 -9.57
N ALA A 208 -2.18 14.52 -10.88
CA ALA A 208 -3.46 14.48 -11.59
C ALA A 208 -4.15 13.11 -11.60
N TYR A 209 -3.42 12.02 -11.29
CA TYR A 209 -4.00 10.70 -11.12
C TYR A 209 -4.88 10.62 -9.85
N PHE A 210 -4.64 11.51 -8.88
CA PHE A 210 -5.29 11.51 -7.59
C PHE A 210 -6.26 12.68 -7.47
N SER A 211 -7.40 12.43 -6.81
CA SER A 211 -8.28 13.53 -6.40
C SER A 211 -7.63 14.28 -5.24
N MET A 212 -7.18 15.51 -5.51
CA MET A 212 -6.61 16.39 -4.48
C MET A 212 -7.66 17.19 -3.71
N LYS A 213 -8.95 17.00 -4.02
CA LYS A 213 -10.07 17.81 -3.50
C LYS A 213 -10.10 17.92 -1.98
N HIS A 214 -9.77 16.84 -1.27
CA HIS A 214 -9.83 16.78 0.19
C HIS A 214 -8.44 16.70 0.85
N VAL A 215 -7.37 16.90 0.07
CA VAL A 215 -6.01 16.91 0.62
C VAL A 215 -5.76 18.27 1.28
N VAL A 216 -5.29 18.24 2.52
CA VAL A 216 -4.88 19.45 3.24
C VAL A 216 -3.40 19.75 2.98
N GLY A 217 -3.06 21.01 2.73
CA GLY A 217 -1.70 21.45 2.43
C GLY A 217 -1.35 21.33 0.95
N ASP A 218 -0.10 21.01 0.63
CA ASP A 218 0.34 20.91 -0.77
C ASP A 218 -0.31 19.71 -1.48
N HIS A 219 -0.80 19.98 -2.70
CA HIS A 219 -1.43 18.99 -3.58
C HIS A 219 -0.38 18.12 -4.27
N ASN A 220 0.15 17.13 -3.54
CA ASN A 220 1.14 16.19 -4.04
C ASN A 220 0.85 14.75 -3.60
N LEU A 221 1.56 13.80 -4.21
CA LEU A 221 1.43 12.37 -3.94
C LEU A 221 1.69 12.02 -2.46
N TYR A 222 2.68 12.66 -1.83
CA TYR A 222 3.10 12.32 -0.47
C TYR A 222 2.00 12.63 0.55
N ASN A 223 1.41 13.82 0.44
CA ASN A 223 0.30 14.23 1.30
C ASN A 223 -0.95 13.41 1.01
N TRP A 224 -1.23 13.12 -0.26
CA TRP A 224 -2.38 12.30 -0.62
C TRP A 224 -2.28 10.88 -0.02
N VAL A 225 -1.14 10.20 -0.20
CA VAL A 225 -0.95 8.83 0.30
C VAL A 225 -1.00 8.79 1.83
N LYS A 226 -0.31 9.73 2.50
CA LYS A 226 -0.30 9.80 3.96
C LYS A 226 -1.70 10.03 4.50
N GLN A 227 -2.39 11.08 4.03
CA GLN A 227 -3.73 11.40 4.55
C GLN A 227 -4.75 10.32 4.19
N HIS A 228 -4.56 9.60 3.08
CA HIS A 228 -5.41 8.44 2.76
C HIS A 228 -5.16 7.26 3.71
N PHE A 229 -3.93 7.07 4.20
CA PHE A 229 -3.66 6.11 5.27
C PHE A 229 -4.22 6.56 6.63
N ASP A 230 -4.25 7.86 6.92
CA ASP A 230 -4.83 8.40 8.16
C ASP A 230 -6.34 8.20 8.21
N ASP A 231 -7.04 8.63 7.15
CA ASP A 231 -8.47 8.44 6.98
C ASP A 231 -8.79 8.24 5.49
N PRO A 232 -8.98 6.98 5.05
CA PRO A 232 -9.28 6.68 3.67
C PRO A 232 -10.53 7.39 3.15
N ARG A 233 -11.55 7.58 4.01
CA ARG A 233 -12.84 8.18 3.62
C ARG A 233 -12.84 9.70 3.66
N ALA A 234 -11.94 10.31 4.44
CA ALA A 234 -11.71 11.75 4.33
C ALA A 234 -11.18 12.10 2.93
N ILE A 235 -10.22 11.32 2.42
CA ILE A 235 -9.59 11.58 1.12
C ILE A 235 -10.42 11.05 -0.05
N VAL A 236 -10.97 9.84 0.06
CA VAL A 236 -11.80 9.18 -0.96
C VAL A 236 -13.10 8.72 -0.28
N PRO A 237 -14.19 9.52 -0.33
CA PRO A 237 -15.43 9.26 0.42
C PRO A 237 -16.01 7.85 0.27
N GLU A 238 -15.89 7.28 -0.91
CA GLU A 238 -16.37 5.94 -1.27
C GLU A 238 -15.37 4.81 -0.95
N SER A 239 -14.25 5.10 -0.28
CA SER A 239 -13.21 4.11 0.00
C SER A 239 -13.71 2.98 0.90
N GLU A 240 -13.54 1.75 0.39
CA GLU A 240 -13.71 0.51 1.15
C GLU A 240 -12.42 0.07 1.87
N MET A 241 -11.33 0.85 1.74
CA MET A 241 -10.06 0.54 2.37
C MET A 241 -10.21 0.49 3.89
N ARG A 242 -9.97 -0.69 4.46
CA ARG A 242 -10.05 -0.94 5.89
C ARG A 242 -8.66 -1.02 6.47
N VAL A 243 -8.19 0.08 7.06
CA VAL A 243 -6.92 0.08 7.77
C VAL A 243 -7.05 0.89 9.06
N PHE A 244 -6.43 0.39 10.12
CA PHE A 244 -6.22 1.14 11.35
C PHE A 244 -4.72 1.23 11.56
N LEU A 245 -4.22 2.46 11.55
CA LEU A 245 -2.80 2.78 11.62
C LEU A 245 -2.61 3.88 12.67
N THR A 246 -1.52 3.75 13.41
CA THR A 246 -0.93 4.91 14.09
C THR A 246 -0.31 5.86 13.07
N ASP A 247 -0.05 7.10 13.48
CA ASP A 247 0.63 8.10 12.63
C ASP A 247 2.00 7.58 12.14
N GLU A 248 2.78 6.94 13.02
CA GLU A 248 4.06 6.32 12.64
C GLU A 248 3.87 5.20 11.60
N GLU A 249 2.88 4.34 11.77
CA GLU A 249 2.58 3.28 10.81
C GLU A 249 2.17 3.86 9.43
N ALA A 250 1.38 4.93 9.40
CA ALA A 250 1.00 5.61 8.17
C ALA A 250 2.21 6.24 7.46
N GLU A 251 3.14 6.84 8.20
CA GLU A 251 4.39 7.39 7.67
C GLU A 251 5.31 6.29 7.09
N LEU A 252 5.42 5.15 7.79
CA LEU A 252 6.19 3.99 7.33
C LEU A 252 5.60 3.40 6.03
N LEU A 253 4.29 3.22 5.97
CA LEU A 253 3.61 2.75 4.76
C LEU A 253 3.73 3.76 3.62
N THR A 254 3.64 5.06 3.91
CA THR A 254 3.84 6.11 2.90
C THR A 254 5.26 6.05 2.32
N THR A 255 6.28 5.87 3.17
CA THR A 255 7.67 5.65 2.74
C THR A 255 7.78 4.43 1.83
N TYR A 256 7.13 3.32 2.21
CA TYR A 256 7.15 2.10 1.42
C TYR A 256 6.40 2.22 0.09
N MET A 257 5.31 2.99 0.01
CA MET A 257 4.61 3.26 -1.26
C MET A 257 5.49 4.00 -2.27
N MET A 258 6.46 4.80 -1.80
CA MET A 258 7.39 5.50 -2.70
C MET A 258 8.40 4.58 -3.39
N THR A 259 8.48 3.32 -2.97
CA THR A 259 9.31 2.28 -3.60
C THR A 259 8.67 1.73 -4.88
N PHE A 260 7.35 1.81 -5.00
CA PHE A 260 6.60 1.33 -6.17
C PHE A 260 6.69 2.32 -7.32
N VAL A 261 7.85 2.36 -7.96
CA VAL A 261 8.13 3.16 -9.16
C VAL A 261 8.01 2.32 -10.43
N THR A 262 7.69 2.94 -11.56
CA THR A 262 7.58 2.25 -12.86
C THR A 262 8.92 2.18 -13.60
N ALA A 263 9.86 3.07 -13.28
CA ALA A 263 11.17 3.10 -13.91
C ALA A 263 12.06 2.02 -13.31
N GLU A 264 12.54 1.09 -14.13
CA GLU A 264 13.53 0.11 -13.70
C GLU A 264 14.92 0.75 -13.66
N MET A 265 15.62 0.59 -12.54
CA MET A 265 17.00 1.05 -12.43
C MET A 265 17.92 0.17 -13.28
N PRO A 266 18.79 0.76 -14.13
CA PRO A 266 19.74 -0.01 -14.94
C PRO A 266 20.67 -0.85 -14.06
N ARG A 267 21.06 -2.04 -14.54
CA ARG A 267 21.81 -3.02 -13.73
C ARG A 267 23.13 -2.49 -13.13
N ASN A 268 23.77 -1.52 -13.78
CA ASN A 268 25.01 -0.90 -13.29
C ASN A 268 24.80 0.07 -12.10
N TYR A 269 23.55 0.31 -11.72
CA TYR A 269 23.12 1.07 -10.54
C TYR A 269 22.53 0.18 -9.43
N THR A 270 22.29 -1.10 -9.71
CA THR A 270 21.74 -2.05 -8.75
C THR A 270 22.83 -2.98 -8.24
N LEU A 271 22.97 -3.09 -6.92
CA LEU A 271 23.81 -4.12 -6.32
C LEU A 271 22.98 -5.39 -6.14
N ILE A 272 22.76 -6.14 -7.21
CA ILE A 272 22.15 -7.48 -7.10
C ILE A 272 23.23 -8.46 -6.61
N LYS A 273 23.61 -8.36 -5.33
CA LYS A 273 24.35 -9.44 -4.67
C LYS A 273 23.32 -10.41 -4.13
N ASN A 274 23.23 -11.60 -4.74
CA ASN A 274 22.44 -12.75 -4.28
C ASN A 274 21.15 -12.33 -3.58
N VAL A 275 20.07 -12.08 -4.33
CA VAL A 275 18.75 -11.87 -3.74
C VAL A 275 18.42 -13.12 -2.93
N ILE A 276 18.71 -13.09 -1.63
CA ILE A 276 18.15 -14.02 -0.68
C ILE A 276 16.69 -13.61 -0.65
N GLN A 277 15.91 -14.17 -1.58
CA GLN A 277 14.47 -14.10 -1.52
C GLN A 277 14.13 -14.54 -0.09
N PRO A 278 13.55 -13.66 0.75
CA PRO A 278 13.21 -14.05 2.10
C PRO A 278 12.41 -15.33 2.00
N LYS A 279 12.78 -16.35 2.78
CA LYS A 279 12.14 -17.67 2.70
C LYS A 279 10.67 -17.49 3.06
N ILE A 280 9.82 -17.30 2.04
CA ILE A 280 8.41 -17.03 2.26
C ILE A 280 7.77 -18.34 2.69
N ASP A 281 7.49 -18.43 3.99
CA ASP A 281 6.77 -19.53 4.61
C ASP A 281 5.25 -19.33 4.55
N GLY A 282 4.51 -20.34 5.02
CA GLY A 282 3.05 -20.31 4.99
C GLY A 282 2.45 -19.19 5.85
N GLU A 283 3.09 -18.87 6.99
CA GLU A 283 2.66 -17.78 7.86
C GLU A 283 2.81 -16.43 7.17
N SER A 284 3.95 -16.19 6.54
CA SER A 284 4.24 -14.95 5.81
C SER A 284 3.28 -14.74 4.64
N LEU A 285 2.98 -15.79 3.88
CA LEU A 285 1.97 -15.75 2.82
C LEU A 285 0.57 -15.47 3.38
N TYR A 286 0.19 -16.15 4.48
CA TYR A 286 -1.09 -15.93 5.12
C TYR A 286 -1.24 -14.49 5.63
N LYS A 287 -0.20 -13.94 6.28
CA LYS A 287 -0.16 -12.53 6.69
C LYS A 287 -0.31 -11.60 5.49
N MET A 288 0.43 -11.86 4.41
CA MET A 288 0.42 -11.00 3.23
C MET A 288 -0.93 -10.95 2.49
N TYR A 289 -1.63 -12.09 2.38
CA TYR A 289 -2.81 -12.21 1.50
C TYR A 289 -4.14 -12.47 2.23
N CYS A 290 -4.12 -13.03 3.44
CA CYS A 290 -5.33 -13.53 4.09
C CYS A 290 -5.72 -12.75 5.35
N ILE A 291 -4.75 -12.22 6.10
CA ILE A 291 -4.99 -11.64 7.44
C ILE A 291 -5.90 -10.42 7.41
N ALA A 292 -5.91 -9.64 6.34
CA ALA A 292 -6.72 -8.42 6.22
C ALA A 292 -8.22 -8.72 6.38
N CYS A 293 -8.66 -9.89 5.88
CA CYS A 293 -10.03 -10.36 6.08
C CYS A 293 -10.11 -11.35 7.25
N HIS A 294 -9.30 -12.41 7.21
CA HIS A 294 -9.44 -13.56 8.11
C HIS A 294 -8.80 -13.36 9.49
N SER A 295 -8.11 -12.24 9.74
CA SER A 295 -7.31 -12.05 10.96
C SER A 295 -6.43 -13.28 11.22
N ASP A 296 -6.25 -13.71 12.48
CA ASP A 296 -5.52 -14.94 12.77
C ASP A 296 -6.23 -16.23 12.32
N GLY A 297 -7.45 -16.13 11.79
CA GLY A 297 -8.28 -17.21 11.27
C GLY A 297 -8.98 -18.04 12.33
N ARG A 298 -8.79 -17.80 13.63
CA ARG A 298 -9.31 -18.69 14.70
C ARG A 298 -10.73 -18.35 15.11
N VAL A 299 -11.11 -17.08 14.97
CA VAL A 299 -12.44 -16.55 15.32
C VAL A 299 -13.11 -15.94 14.10
N SER A 300 -14.44 -15.92 14.12
CA SER A 300 -15.23 -15.23 13.10
C SER A 300 -15.40 -13.77 13.48
N LEU A 301 -15.40 -12.90 12.48
CA LEU A 301 -15.49 -11.45 12.67
C LEU A 301 -16.60 -10.91 11.79
N TYR A 302 -17.40 -9.99 12.31
CA TYR A 302 -18.32 -9.21 11.48
C TYR A 302 -17.56 -8.02 10.88
N ASP A 303 -17.70 -7.83 9.57
CA ASP A 303 -17.13 -6.70 8.85
C ASP A 303 -18.22 -5.65 8.59
N GLU A 304 -18.04 -4.46 9.15
CA GLU A 304 -18.97 -3.34 9.04
C GLU A 304 -19.01 -2.70 7.64
N ILE A 305 -17.90 -2.79 6.90
CA ILE A 305 -17.77 -2.18 5.57
C ILE A 305 -18.46 -3.07 4.55
N PHE A 306 -18.14 -4.36 4.56
CA PHE A 306 -18.71 -5.35 3.65
C PHE A 306 -20.05 -5.92 4.13
N LYS A 307 -20.48 -5.55 5.35
CA LYS A 307 -21.71 -6.00 6.03
C LYS A 307 -21.87 -7.52 5.97
N ARG A 308 -20.88 -8.23 6.51
CA ARG A 308 -20.87 -9.71 6.50
C ARG A 308 -19.93 -10.30 7.53
N THR A 309 -20.23 -11.54 7.93
CA THR A 309 -19.35 -12.34 8.78
C THR A 309 -18.25 -13.03 7.97
N ILE A 310 -16.99 -12.74 8.32
CA ILE A 310 -15.80 -13.40 7.81
C ILE A 310 -15.56 -14.70 8.62
N PRO A 311 -15.37 -15.86 7.95
CA PRO A 311 -15.27 -17.14 8.64
C PRO A 311 -13.90 -17.37 9.29
N ALA A 312 -13.93 -18.08 10.41
CA ALA A 312 -12.77 -18.59 11.14
C ALA A 312 -12.11 -19.79 10.42
N ILE A 313 -11.30 -19.52 9.39
CA ILE A 313 -10.72 -20.55 8.50
C ILE A 313 -9.62 -21.43 9.13
N ARG A 314 -9.07 -21.03 10.28
CA ARG A 314 -8.10 -21.79 11.09
C ARG A 314 -8.74 -22.39 12.35
N ASN A 315 -10.05 -22.31 12.48
CA ASN A 315 -10.78 -22.87 13.61
C ASN A 315 -10.69 -24.41 13.62
N PRO A 316 -10.42 -25.06 14.77
CA PRO A 316 -10.30 -26.52 14.86
C PRO A 316 -11.53 -27.28 14.36
N ALA A 317 -12.74 -26.77 14.60
CA ALA A 317 -13.98 -27.40 14.15
C ALA A 317 -14.11 -27.38 12.62
N PHE A 318 -13.64 -26.31 11.98
CA PHE A 318 -13.60 -26.20 10.53
C PHE A 318 -12.49 -27.07 9.94
N THR A 319 -11.24 -26.90 10.40
CA THR A 319 -10.08 -27.58 9.80
C THR A 319 -10.15 -29.11 9.93
N ARG A 320 -10.76 -29.66 10.99
CA ARG A 320 -11.00 -31.12 11.12
C ARG A 320 -12.05 -31.68 10.15
N SER A 321 -12.96 -30.82 9.67
CA SER A 321 -14.11 -31.19 8.85
C SER A 321 -13.88 -31.04 7.34
N ILE A 322 -12.77 -30.42 6.95
CA ILE A 322 -12.40 -30.17 5.56
C ILE A 322 -11.04 -30.77 5.25
N ASP A 323 -10.91 -31.44 4.10
CA ASP A 323 -9.63 -31.92 3.60
C ASP A 323 -8.86 -30.83 2.83
N ASP A 324 -7.58 -31.09 2.58
CA ASP A 324 -6.67 -30.13 1.95
C ASP A 324 -7.01 -29.87 0.48
N GLU A 325 -7.66 -30.82 -0.21
CA GLU A 325 -7.99 -30.67 -1.63
C GLU A 325 -9.21 -29.78 -1.83
N HIS A 326 -10.22 -29.93 -0.98
CA HIS A 326 -11.33 -29.00 -0.90
C HIS A 326 -10.87 -27.60 -0.48
N LEU A 327 -9.97 -27.49 0.51
CA LEU A 327 -9.41 -26.20 0.92
C LEU A 327 -8.61 -25.54 -0.22
N ARG A 328 -7.80 -26.31 -0.94
CA ARG A 328 -7.10 -25.87 -2.16
C ARG A 328 -8.07 -25.34 -3.20
N THR A 329 -9.14 -26.08 -3.47
CA THR A 329 -10.17 -25.68 -4.44
C THR A 329 -10.80 -24.35 -4.06
N ILE A 330 -11.15 -24.18 -2.77
CA ILE A 330 -11.70 -22.92 -2.24
C ILE A 330 -10.73 -21.76 -2.42
N ILE A 331 -9.44 -21.95 -2.14
CA ILE A 331 -8.44 -20.88 -2.29
C ILE A 331 -8.25 -20.56 -3.77
N LYS A 332 -8.06 -21.57 -4.63
CA LYS A 332 -7.79 -21.38 -6.06
C LYS A 332 -8.93 -20.69 -6.79
N GLU A 333 -10.17 -21.12 -6.54
CA GLU A 333 -11.35 -20.68 -7.28
C GLU A 333 -12.17 -19.62 -6.54
N GLY A 334 -11.86 -19.36 -5.27
CA GLY A 334 -12.65 -18.50 -4.42
C GLY A 334 -14.01 -19.10 -4.06
N ARG A 335 -14.92 -18.25 -3.58
CA ARG A 335 -16.31 -18.63 -3.25
C ARG A 335 -17.29 -17.66 -3.90
N LYS A 336 -18.01 -18.15 -4.92
CA LYS A 336 -19.05 -17.37 -5.60
C LYS A 336 -20.10 -16.87 -4.60
N GLY A 337 -20.41 -15.57 -4.67
CA GLY A 337 -21.34 -14.91 -3.73
C GLY A 337 -20.67 -14.37 -2.47
N THR A 338 -19.33 -14.37 -2.38
CA THR A 338 -18.55 -13.71 -1.32
C THR A 338 -17.40 -12.87 -1.93
N GLN A 339 -16.68 -12.12 -1.09
CA GLN A 339 -15.46 -11.37 -1.44
C GLN A 339 -14.21 -12.26 -1.50
N MET A 340 -14.34 -13.55 -1.18
CA MET A 340 -13.22 -14.48 -1.30
C MET A 340 -13.05 -14.81 -2.78
N THR A 341 -12.30 -13.98 -3.50
CA THR A 341 -12.01 -14.16 -4.91
C THR A 341 -11.03 -15.32 -5.15
N ALA A 342 -10.78 -15.61 -6.42
CA ALA A 342 -9.88 -16.69 -6.83
C ALA A 342 -8.42 -16.27 -6.60
N TRP A 343 -7.65 -17.13 -5.92
CA TRP A 343 -6.24 -16.84 -5.62
C TRP A 343 -5.23 -17.52 -6.53
N LYS A 344 -5.68 -18.35 -7.48
CA LYS A 344 -4.80 -19.01 -8.47
C LYS A 344 -3.96 -18.00 -9.28
N VAL A 345 -2.88 -18.48 -9.89
CA VAL A 345 -1.95 -17.68 -10.72
C VAL A 345 -2.67 -16.74 -11.69
N SER A 346 -3.67 -17.23 -12.42
CA SER A 346 -4.39 -16.44 -13.44
C SER A 346 -5.32 -15.35 -12.88
N ALA A 347 -5.59 -15.36 -11.58
CA ALA A 347 -6.48 -14.40 -10.93
C ALA A 347 -5.73 -13.45 -9.98
N ALA A 348 -4.83 -13.99 -9.14
CA ALA A 348 -4.14 -13.24 -8.09
C ALA A 348 -2.62 -13.54 -8.00
N GLY A 349 -2.06 -14.30 -8.94
CA GLY A 349 -0.61 -14.54 -9.02
C GLY A 349 -0.01 -15.48 -7.96
N LEU A 350 -0.81 -16.21 -7.16
CA LEU A 350 -0.26 -17.24 -6.25
C LEU A 350 -0.06 -18.57 -6.98
N THR A 351 1.14 -19.12 -6.83
CA THR A 351 1.49 -20.43 -7.36
C THR A 351 0.86 -21.55 -6.53
N ASP A 352 0.76 -22.76 -7.08
CA ASP A 352 0.30 -23.93 -6.30
C ASP A 352 1.22 -24.21 -5.10
N ALA A 353 2.51 -23.89 -5.19
CA ALA A 353 3.46 -23.98 -4.09
C ALA A 353 3.16 -22.95 -2.97
N ASP A 354 2.78 -21.72 -3.33
CA ASP A 354 2.36 -20.71 -2.35
C ASP A 354 1.07 -21.15 -1.65
N ILE A 355 0.08 -21.62 -2.42
CA ILE A 355 -1.19 -22.11 -1.89
C ILE A 355 -0.98 -23.31 -0.96
N ASN A 356 -0.05 -24.22 -1.29
CA ASN A 356 0.34 -25.33 -0.42
C ASN A 356 0.86 -24.85 0.93
N LYS A 357 1.77 -23.88 0.94
CA LYS A 357 2.32 -23.32 2.18
C LYS A 357 1.23 -22.64 3.02
N ILE A 358 0.31 -21.91 2.38
CA ILE A 358 -0.84 -21.30 3.06
C ILE A 358 -1.73 -22.37 3.69
N ILE A 359 -2.04 -23.44 2.96
CA ILE A 359 -2.83 -24.58 3.49
C ILE A 359 -2.14 -25.19 4.70
N MET A 360 -0.84 -25.48 4.61
CA MET A 360 -0.06 -26.02 5.74
C MET A 360 -0.13 -25.12 6.97
N TYR A 361 -0.10 -23.79 6.79
CA TYR A 361 -0.26 -22.85 7.91
C TYR A 361 -1.69 -22.80 8.46
N ILE A 362 -2.69 -22.88 7.58
CA ILE A 362 -4.10 -22.92 7.99
C ILE A 362 -4.38 -24.17 8.83
N THR A 363 -3.81 -25.31 8.43
CA THR A 363 -4.08 -26.63 9.01
C THR A 363 -3.04 -27.08 10.05
N MET A 364 -2.06 -26.23 10.40
CA MET A 364 -0.95 -26.59 11.30
C MET A 364 -1.40 -27.14 12.67
N ASN A 365 -2.57 -26.72 13.16
CA ASN A 365 -3.15 -27.16 14.44
C ASN A 365 -4.45 -27.95 14.22
N ARG A 366 -4.60 -28.60 13.05
CA ARG A 366 -5.78 -29.41 12.75
C ARG A 366 -5.85 -30.60 13.74
N PRO A 367 -6.99 -30.82 14.40
CA PRO A 367 -7.19 -32.02 15.22
C PRO A 367 -7.06 -33.30 14.40
N GLU A 368 -6.36 -34.31 14.94
CA GLU A 368 -6.16 -35.60 14.27
C GLU A 368 -7.47 -36.36 14.03
N LYS A 369 -8.39 -36.28 15.00
CA LYS A 369 -9.66 -37.00 14.94
C LYS A 369 -10.66 -36.24 14.06
N LYS A 370 -11.06 -36.86 12.95
CA LYS A 370 -12.19 -36.41 12.11
C LYS A 370 -13.49 -36.42 12.90
N PRO A 371 -14.47 -35.55 12.55
CA PRO A 371 -15.79 -35.59 13.16
C PRO A 371 -16.45 -36.95 12.90
N GLU A 372 -17.18 -37.44 13.90
CA GLU A 372 -17.98 -38.66 13.72
C GLU A 372 -19.00 -38.42 12.60
N PRO A 373 -19.15 -39.36 11.64
CA PRO A 373 -20.16 -39.23 10.59
C PRO A 373 -21.54 -38.97 11.20
N PHE A 374 -22.27 -38.04 10.61
CA PHE A 374 -23.66 -37.78 10.97
C PHE A 374 -24.57 -38.84 10.35
N GLY A 375 -24.32 -39.23 9.10
CA GLY A 375 -25.13 -40.18 8.36
C GLY A 375 -26.46 -39.58 7.90
N PHE A 376 -26.42 -38.37 7.34
CA PHE A 376 -27.60 -37.57 6.97
C PHE A 376 -28.64 -38.36 6.16
N LEU A 377 -28.18 -39.18 5.21
CA LEU A 377 -29.04 -40.00 4.35
C LEU A 377 -29.84 -41.09 5.09
N LYS A 378 -29.54 -41.38 6.36
CA LYS A 378 -30.30 -42.33 7.18
C LYS A 378 -31.61 -41.75 7.70
N TYR A 379 -31.75 -40.43 7.71
CA TYR A 379 -32.89 -39.72 8.26
C TYR A 379 -33.86 -39.35 7.15
N LYS A 380 -35.17 -39.57 7.39
CA LYS A 380 -36.22 -39.09 6.49
C LYS A 380 -36.57 -37.68 6.92
N ALA A 381 -35.90 -36.69 6.32
CA ALA A 381 -36.02 -35.31 6.76
C ALA A 381 -37.40 -34.69 6.44
N ASP A 382 -38.01 -34.02 7.41
CA ASP A 382 -39.22 -33.21 7.29
C ASP A 382 -38.86 -31.72 7.20
N VAL A 383 -39.02 -31.14 6.01
CA VAL A 383 -38.71 -29.73 5.73
C VAL A 383 -39.57 -28.78 6.55
N ARG A 384 -40.84 -29.12 6.82
CA ARG A 384 -41.77 -28.25 7.57
C ARG A 384 -41.38 -28.19 9.04
N HIS A 385 -41.06 -29.34 9.62
CA HIS A 385 -40.52 -29.40 10.99
C HIS A 385 -39.17 -28.67 11.09
N GLY A 386 -38.31 -28.82 10.07
CA GLY A 386 -37.05 -28.08 9.97
C GLY A 386 -37.22 -26.57 9.94
N GLU A 387 -38.26 -26.06 9.28
CA GLU A 387 -38.61 -24.63 9.27
C GLU A 387 -39.04 -24.13 10.64
N GLU A 388 -39.90 -24.89 11.34
CA GLU A 388 -40.34 -24.55 12.70
C GLU A 388 -39.14 -24.46 13.66
N LEU A 389 -38.24 -25.45 13.61
CA LEU A 389 -37.01 -25.45 14.40
C LEU A 389 -36.07 -24.30 14.02
N TYR A 390 -35.94 -24.00 12.73
CA TYR A 390 -35.12 -22.89 12.24
C TYR A 390 -35.58 -21.55 12.83
N ASN A 391 -36.88 -21.27 12.79
CA ASN A 391 -37.44 -20.01 13.30
C ASN A 391 -37.18 -19.83 14.81
N ILE A 392 -37.14 -20.94 15.56
CA ILE A 392 -36.91 -20.91 17.01
C ILE A 392 -35.41 -20.82 17.36
N ARG A 393 -34.56 -21.49 16.58
CA ARG A 393 -33.16 -21.77 16.98
C ARG A 393 -32.11 -21.02 16.16
N CYS A 394 -32.43 -20.67 14.92
CA CYS A 394 -31.46 -20.20 13.94
C CYS A 394 -31.74 -18.78 13.45
N GLU A 395 -33.02 -18.38 13.36
CA GLU A 395 -33.45 -17.09 12.81
C GLU A 395 -32.80 -15.89 13.50
N PHE A 396 -32.64 -15.92 14.82
CA PHE A 396 -32.02 -14.83 15.56
C PHE A 396 -30.62 -14.47 15.03
N CYS A 397 -29.83 -15.49 14.67
CA CYS A 397 -28.48 -15.29 14.15
C CYS A 397 -28.46 -15.23 12.62
N HIS A 398 -29.23 -16.04 11.93
CA HIS A 398 -29.16 -16.22 10.47
C HIS A 398 -30.24 -15.45 9.70
N GLY A 399 -31.06 -14.66 10.39
CA GLY A 399 -32.15 -13.86 9.82
C GLY A 399 -33.35 -14.69 9.36
N ALA A 400 -34.49 -14.04 9.18
CA ALA A 400 -35.68 -14.67 8.61
C ALA A 400 -35.34 -15.29 7.23
N GLU A 401 -35.74 -16.54 7.03
CA GLU A 401 -35.46 -17.32 5.80
C GLU A 401 -33.96 -17.44 5.45
N GLY A 402 -33.05 -17.34 6.44
CA GLY A 402 -31.60 -17.47 6.20
C GLY A 402 -30.96 -16.32 5.45
N LYS A 403 -31.61 -15.14 5.43
CA LYS A 403 -31.12 -13.92 4.78
C LYS A 403 -29.89 -13.28 5.43
N GLY A 404 -29.38 -13.85 6.53
CA GLY A 404 -28.32 -13.30 7.38
C GLY A 404 -27.07 -12.81 6.65
N GLY A 405 -26.11 -12.28 7.39
CA GLY A 405 -24.96 -11.57 6.84
C GLY A 405 -25.10 -10.05 6.88
N GLU A 406 -26.25 -9.47 6.52
CA GLU A 406 -26.47 -8.01 6.61
C GLU A 406 -26.94 -7.59 8.01
N GLY A 407 -26.02 -7.21 8.90
CA GLY A 407 -26.35 -6.81 10.29
C GLY A 407 -26.69 -7.98 11.23
N PHE A 408 -26.53 -9.21 10.76
CA PHE A 408 -26.79 -10.43 11.51
C PHE A 408 -25.47 -11.14 11.88
N LEU A 409 -25.43 -11.76 13.06
CA LEU A 409 -24.27 -12.51 13.56
C LEU A 409 -23.90 -13.71 12.67
N GLY A 410 -24.92 -14.42 12.18
CA GLY A 410 -24.81 -15.61 11.35
C GLY A 410 -24.60 -15.30 9.88
N ILE A 411 -23.94 -16.22 9.17
CA ILE A 411 -23.72 -16.13 7.72
C ILE A 411 -25.04 -16.21 6.95
N ASN A 412 -25.05 -15.64 5.73
CA ASN A 412 -26.13 -15.82 4.76
C ASN A 412 -26.25 -17.30 4.37
N LEU A 413 -27.33 -17.96 4.77
CA LEU A 413 -27.55 -19.37 4.46
C LEU A 413 -28.08 -19.58 3.04
N ARG A 414 -28.65 -18.55 2.40
CA ARG A 414 -29.04 -18.56 0.97
C ARG A 414 -27.83 -18.48 0.03
N ASN A 415 -26.64 -18.19 0.56
CA ASN A 415 -25.42 -18.06 -0.23
C ASN A 415 -25.14 -19.34 -1.05
N PRO A 416 -24.81 -19.23 -2.35
CA PRO A 416 -24.50 -20.39 -3.18
C PRO A 416 -23.44 -21.34 -2.61
N ALA A 417 -22.47 -20.83 -1.85
CA ALA A 417 -21.44 -21.65 -1.20
C ALA A 417 -22.03 -22.56 -0.10
N VAL A 418 -23.01 -22.08 0.68
CA VAL A 418 -23.72 -22.89 1.68
C VAL A 418 -24.66 -23.87 0.99
N GLN A 419 -25.35 -23.40 -0.04
CA GLN A 419 -26.36 -24.18 -0.77
C GLN A 419 -25.74 -25.28 -1.62
N LYS A 420 -24.46 -25.17 -2.00
CA LYS A 420 -23.71 -26.25 -2.65
C LYS A 420 -22.97 -27.17 -1.68
N ALA A 421 -22.87 -26.81 -0.40
CA ALA A 421 -22.21 -27.65 0.59
C ALA A 421 -22.95 -28.99 0.77
N ASP A 422 -22.18 -30.04 1.04
CA ASP A 422 -22.71 -31.36 1.38
C ASP A 422 -23.63 -31.27 2.61
N PRO A 423 -24.87 -31.79 2.55
CA PRO A 423 -25.75 -31.89 3.72
C PRO A 423 -25.09 -32.58 4.92
N GLU A 424 -24.23 -33.57 4.71
CA GLU A 424 -23.47 -34.22 5.77
C GLU A 424 -22.58 -33.23 6.52
N PHE A 425 -21.86 -32.38 5.79
CA PHE A 425 -21.02 -31.32 6.35
C PHE A 425 -21.84 -30.28 7.14
N LEU A 426 -23.01 -29.91 6.61
CA LEU A 426 -23.91 -28.98 7.29
C LEU A 426 -24.46 -29.59 8.59
N ALA A 427 -24.87 -30.86 8.56
CA ALA A 427 -25.38 -31.57 9.73
C ALA A 427 -24.32 -31.72 10.83
N ILE A 428 -23.08 -32.05 10.47
CA ILE A 428 -21.95 -32.05 11.41
C ILE A 428 -21.72 -30.64 11.98
N THR A 429 -21.78 -29.61 11.15
CA THR A 429 -21.62 -28.21 11.60
C THR A 429 -22.69 -27.80 12.61
N VAL A 430 -23.95 -28.17 12.39
CA VAL A 430 -25.06 -27.89 13.32
C VAL A 430 -24.92 -28.71 14.60
N ARG A 431 -24.66 -30.03 14.47
CA ARG A 431 -24.51 -30.95 15.61
C ARG A 431 -23.40 -30.51 16.54
N ASP A 432 -22.21 -30.27 15.99
CA ASP A 432 -21.00 -30.06 16.79
C ASP A 432 -20.71 -28.59 17.06
N GLY A 433 -21.34 -27.68 16.31
CA GLY A 433 -21.03 -26.25 16.37
C GLY A 433 -19.64 -25.92 15.86
N ARG A 434 -19.24 -24.67 16.06
CA ARG A 434 -17.92 -24.12 15.78
C ARG A 434 -17.42 -23.45 17.04
N GLU A 435 -16.51 -24.12 17.72
CA GLU A 435 -15.86 -23.65 18.95
C GLU A 435 -15.31 -22.23 18.77
N GLY A 436 -15.46 -21.36 19.78
CA GLY A 436 -14.98 -19.97 19.69
C GLY A 436 -15.77 -19.08 18.71
N THR A 437 -16.94 -19.52 18.24
CA THR A 437 -17.86 -18.71 17.45
C THR A 437 -19.27 -18.73 18.06
N PRO A 438 -20.16 -17.78 17.69
CA PRO A 438 -21.56 -17.82 18.11
C PRO A 438 -22.35 -19.06 17.65
N MET A 439 -21.84 -19.84 16.68
CA MET A 439 -22.48 -21.07 16.22
C MET A 439 -22.16 -22.22 17.18
N VAL A 440 -22.94 -22.35 18.26
CA VAL A 440 -22.75 -23.40 19.28
C VAL A 440 -23.16 -24.80 18.79
N SER A 441 -22.89 -25.84 19.59
CA SER A 441 -23.37 -27.20 19.33
C SER A 441 -24.88 -27.29 19.58
N PHE A 442 -25.65 -27.73 18.58
CA PHE A 442 -27.08 -27.94 18.73
C PHE A 442 -27.46 -29.37 19.10
N GLY A 443 -26.55 -30.34 18.89
CA GLY A 443 -26.79 -31.73 19.24
C GLY A 443 -26.84 -32.01 20.74
N MET A 444 -26.86 -33.30 21.10
CA MET A 444 -26.99 -33.79 22.48
C MET A 444 -25.96 -33.23 23.47
N LYS A 445 -24.78 -32.81 23.00
CA LYS A 445 -23.74 -32.21 23.86
C LYS A 445 -23.95 -30.73 24.14
N GLY A 446 -24.83 -30.06 23.39
CA GLY A 446 -25.15 -28.64 23.56
C GLY A 446 -26.64 -28.45 23.80
N LEU A 447 -27.37 -27.94 22.79
CA LEU A 447 -28.78 -27.58 22.92
C LEU A 447 -29.77 -28.76 22.87
N LYS A 448 -29.28 -30.00 22.89
CA LYS A 448 -30.06 -31.23 23.05
C LYS A 448 -31.12 -31.49 21.96
N LEU A 449 -30.84 -31.07 20.72
CA LEU A 449 -31.58 -31.56 19.56
C LEU A 449 -31.08 -32.96 19.20
N ASP A 450 -32.03 -33.82 18.83
CA ASP A 450 -31.67 -35.14 18.30
C ASP A 450 -31.19 -35.03 16.84
N ASN A 451 -30.70 -36.14 16.28
CA ASN A 451 -30.19 -36.11 14.91
C ASN A 451 -31.32 -36.02 13.87
N GLN A 452 -32.56 -36.39 14.18
CA GLN A 452 -33.69 -36.22 13.27
C GLN A 452 -34.03 -34.73 13.15
N ASP A 453 -34.11 -34.00 14.27
CA ASP A 453 -34.29 -32.54 14.32
C ASP A 453 -33.23 -31.81 13.49
N ILE A 454 -31.96 -32.23 13.64
CA ILE A 454 -30.85 -31.64 12.88
C ILE A 454 -30.96 -31.96 11.39
N ALA A 455 -31.36 -33.18 11.03
CA ALA A 455 -31.58 -33.55 9.62
C ALA A 455 -32.72 -32.72 8.99
N ASP A 456 -33.81 -32.51 9.73
CA ASP A 456 -34.95 -31.69 9.32
C ASP A 456 -34.53 -30.23 9.08
N MET A 457 -33.80 -29.62 10.03
CA MET A 457 -33.27 -28.26 9.89
C MET A 457 -32.32 -28.12 8.69
N VAL A 458 -31.41 -29.07 8.49
CA VAL A 458 -30.49 -29.04 7.34
C VAL A 458 -31.28 -29.16 6.04
N ALA A 459 -32.27 -30.05 5.97
CA ALA A 459 -33.13 -30.17 4.79
C ALA A 459 -33.86 -28.85 4.49
N TYR A 460 -34.41 -28.18 5.52
CA TYR A 460 -34.99 -26.85 5.37
C TYR A 460 -33.98 -25.83 4.84
N VAL A 461 -32.77 -25.76 5.42
CA VAL A 461 -31.71 -24.85 4.97
C VAL A 461 -31.40 -25.06 3.48
N LYS A 462 -31.39 -26.30 2.97
CA LYS A 462 -31.16 -26.60 1.55
C LYS A 462 -32.27 -26.09 0.62
N THR A 463 -33.46 -25.75 1.13
CA THR A 463 -34.55 -25.15 0.35
C THR A 463 -34.42 -23.64 0.19
N LEU A 464 -33.61 -22.97 1.03
CA LEU A 464 -33.54 -21.51 1.11
C LEU A 464 -33.00 -20.83 -0.16
N SER A 465 -32.26 -21.55 -1.02
CA SER A 465 -31.86 -21.05 -2.34
C SER A 465 -33.01 -20.88 -3.34
N GLN A 466 -34.14 -21.57 -3.12
CA GLN A 466 -35.26 -21.63 -4.06
C GLN A 466 -36.34 -20.58 -3.74
N LYS A 467 -36.33 -20.03 -2.52
CA LYS A 467 -37.21 -18.92 -2.13
C LYS A 467 -36.70 -17.63 -2.78
N LYS A 468 -37.61 -16.86 -3.41
CA LYS A 468 -37.30 -15.59 -4.08
C LYS A 468 -36.89 -14.52 -3.07
#